data_AF-A0A2V6VFZ4-F1
#
_entry.id   AF-A0A2V6VFZ4-F1
#
_cell.length_a   1.000
_cell.length_b   1.000
_cell.length_c   1.000
_cell.angle_alpha   90.00
_cell.angle_beta   90.00
_cell.angle_gamma   90.00
#
_symmetry.space_group_name_H-M   'P 1'
#
loop_
_entity.id
_entity.type
_entity.pdbx_description
1 polymer ?
#
loop_
_entity_poly.entity_id
_entity_poly.type
_entity_poly.pdbx_seq_one_letter_code
_entity_poly.pdbx_strand_id
1 'polypeptide(L)'
;SAELHDAIEAAGLPDVAAYAVSMAYRVRFYMEMNAREAMHVIELRTTPQGHPSYRRICQAMHRLIAARHPAIAAAMTFADHSTVDLERLEAERAAARRRGSATS
;
A
#
# COMPACT_ATOMS: atom_id res chain seq x y z
N SER A 1 21.06 0.58 -2.78
CA SER A 1 20.70 1.96 -3.10
C SER A 1 20.68 2.14 -4.61
N ALA A 2 20.16 3.26 -5.14
CA ALA A 2 20.22 3.55 -6.58
C ALA A 2 21.67 3.50 -7.11
N GLU A 3 22.62 4.12 -6.40
CA GLU A 3 24.04 4.07 -6.77
C GLU A 3 24.60 2.64 -6.86
N LEU A 4 24.21 1.76 -5.94
CA LEU A 4 24.64 0.36 -5.98
C LEU A 4 23.99 -0.41 -7.13
N HIS A 5 22.72 -0.11 -7.44
CA HIS A 5 22.04 -0.67 -8.60
C HIS A 5 22.79 -0.30 -9.89
N ASP A 6 23.10 0.99 -10.07
CA ASP A 6 23.77 1.50 -11.27
C ASP A 6 25.19 0.94 -11.41
N ALA A 7 25.91 0.76 -10.29
CA ALA A 7 27.23 0.11 -10.28
C ALA A 7 27.16 -1.36 -10.72
N ILE A 8 26.13 -2.10 -10.30
CA ILE A 8 25.92 -3.50 -10.69
C ILE A 8 25.55 -3.60 -12.18
N GLU A 9 24.71 -2.69 -12.69
CA GLU A 9 24.43 -2.61 -14.13
C GLU A 9 25.69 -2.31 -14.95
N ALA A 10 26.50 -1.34 -14.52
CA ALA A 10 27.75 -0.99 -15.20
C ALA A 10 28.78 -2.13 -15.19
N ALA A 11 28.71 -3.04 -14.21
CA ALA A 11 29.51 -4.26 -14.15
C ALA A 11 29.00 -5.40 -15.06
N GLY A 12 27.92 -5.18 -15.83
CA GLY A 12 27.36 -6.17 -16.76
C GLY A 12 26.50 -7.23 -16.09
N LEU A 13 25.94 -6.95 -14.90
CA LEU A 13 25.14 -7.90 -14.10
C LEU A 13 23.68 -7.42 -13.90
N PRO A 14 22.93 -7.08 -14.96
CA PRO A 14 21.61 -6.44 -14.83
C PRO A 14 20.58 -7.30 -14.09
N ASP A 15 20.64 -8.63 -14.23
CA ASP A 15 19.67 -9.56 -13.63
C ASP A 15 19.68 -9.54 -12.09
N VAL A 16 20.78 -9.06 -11.48
CA VAL A 16 20.92 -8.97 -10.02
C VAL A 16 20.87 -7.54 -9.49
N ALA A 17 20.87 -6.52 -10.37
CA ALA A 17 20.88 -5.12 -9.96
C ALA A 17 19.66 -4.76 -9.10
N ALA A 18 18.49 -5.31 -9.43
CA ALA A 18 17.24 -5.10 -8.67
C ALA A 18 17.35 -5.49 -7.19
N TYR A 19 18.22 -6.45 -6.82
CA TYR A 19 18.41 -6.85 -5.41
C TYR A 19 19.08 -5.75 -4.56
N ALA A 20 19.74 -4.78 -5.18
CA ALA A 20 20.32 -3.64 -4.48
C ALA A 20 19.30 -2.56 -4.10
N VAL A 21 18.08 -2.62 -4.65
CA VAL A 21 17.04 -1.60 -4.46
C VAL A 21 16.24 -1.91 -3.20
N SER A 22 16.01 -0.90 -2.35
CA SER A 22 15.19 -1.08 -1.14
C SER A 22 13.70 -1.17 -1.49
N MET A 23 12.88 -1.72 -0.59
CA MET A 23 11.43 -1.86 -0.84
C MET A 23 10.65 -0.53 -0.91
N ALA A 24 11.31 0.63 -0.72
CA ALA A 24 10.68 1.94 -0.72
C ALA A 24 10.61 2.62 -2.11
N TYR A 25 11.06 1.95 -3.17
CA TYR A 25 11.02 2.47 -4.53
C TYR A 25 9.63 2.34 -5.14
N ARG A 26 9.26 3.28 -6.02
CA ARG A 26 7.97 3.29 -6.69
C ARG A 26 7.99 2.29 -7.84
N VAL A 27 7.16 1.26 -7.75
CA VAL A 27 6.96 0.29 -8.84
C VAL A 27 5.68 0.62 -9.59
N ARG A 28 5.74 0.60 -10.92
CA ARG A 28 4.56 0.69 -11.77
C ARG A 28 4.04 -0.72 -12.04
N PHE A 29 2.77 -0.94 -11.78
CA PHE A 29 2.11 -2.22 -12.03
C PHE A 29 0.69 -1.97 -12.55
N TYR A 30 0.15 -2.97 -13.23
CA TYR A 30 -1.23 -2.99 -13.69
C TYR A 30 -1.97 -4.09 -12.92
N MET A 31 -3.22 -3.81 -12.57
CA MET A 31 -4.15 -4.80 -12.02
C MET A 31 -5.32 -4.92 -12.99
N GLU A 32 -5.46 -6.10 -13.59
CA GLU A 32 -6.65 -6.48 -14.34
C GLU A 32 -7.54 -7.33 -13.43
N MET A 33 -8.77 -6.89 -13.23
CA MET A 33 -9.71 -7.53 -12.30
C MET A 33 -11.12 -7.42 -12.85
N ASN A 34 -11.91 -8.47 -12.69
CA ASN A 34 -13.36 -8.36 -12.85
C ASN A 34 -14.00 -7.67 -11.63
N ALA A 35 -15.28 -7.33 -11.74
CA ALA A 35 -16.00 -6.61 -10.69
C ALA A 35 -16.01 -7.34 -9.33
N ARG A 36 -16.07 -8.68 -9.34
CA ARG A 36 -16.07 -9.51 -8.13
C ARG A 36 -14.70 -9.50 -7.44
N GLU A 37 -13.62 -9.58 -8.20
CA GLU A 37 -12.26 -9.44 -7.67
C GLU A 37 -12.03 -8.04 -7.11
N ALA A 38 -12.44 -7.01 -7.85
CA ALA A 38 -12.34 -5.62 -7.41
C ALA A 38 -13.11 -5.39 -6.11
N MET A 39 -14.34 -5.89 -5.99
CA MET A 39 -15.13 -5.85 -4.75
C MET A 39 -14.36 -6.45 -3.58
N HIS A 40 -13.87 -7.68 -3.72
CA HIS A 40 -13.15 -8.37 -2.64
C HIS A 40 -11.88 -7.61 -2.21
N VAL A 41 -11.08 -7.14 -3.18
CA VAL A 41 -9.86 -6.38 -2.89
C VAL A 41 -10.19 -5.06 -2.21
N ILE A 42 -11.18 -4.32 -2.71
CA ILE A 42 -11.56 -3.02 -2.16
C ILE A 42 -12.03 -3.17 -0.72
N GLU A 43 -12.98 -4.06 -0.45
CA GLU A 43 -13.54 -4.23 0.89
C GLU A 43 -12.48 -4.69 1.89
N LEU A 44 -11.62 -5.64 1.50
CA LEU A 44 -10.55 -6.13 2.38
C LEU A 44 -9.49 -5.05 2.68
N ARG A 45 -9.07 -4.31 1.66
CA ARG A 45 -7.91 -3.39 1.75
C ARG A 45 -8.26 -2.00 2.23
N THR A 46 -9.55 -1.66 2.28
CA THR A 46 -10.02 -0.40 2.84
C THR A 46 -10.23 -0.46 4.36
N THR A 47 -10.13 -1.62 5.01
CA THR A 47 -10.28 -1.79 6.47
C THR A 47 -9.27 -0.97 7.31
N PRO A 48 -9.60 -0.52 8.55
CA PRO A 48 -8.71 0.26 9.43
C PRO A 48 -7.35 -0.37 9.75
N GLN A 49 -7.29 -1.69 9.71
CA GLN A 49 -6.07 -2.45 9.97
C GLN A 49 -5.14 -2.50 8.74
N GLY A 50 -5.64 -2.13 7.56
CA GLY A 50 -4.89 -2.11 6.31
C GLY A 50 -3.79 -1.03 6.26
N HIS A 51 -2.72 -1.30 5.51
CA HIS A 51 -1.65 -0.32 5.33
C HIS A 51 -2.18 0.95 4.62
N PRO A 52 -1.80 2.17 5.05
CA PRO A 52 -2.35 3.42 4.52
C PRO A 52 -2.25 3.56 2.99
N SER A 53 -1.15 3.11 2.40
CA SER A 53 -0.97 3.16 0.94
C SER A 53 -2.00 2.30 0.19
N TYR A 54 -2.29 1.09 0.67
CA TYR A 54 -3.28 0.21 0.04
C TYR A 54 -4.70 0.75 0.22
N ARG A 55 -5.03 1.28 1.40
CA ARG A 55 -6.32 1.94 1.65
C ARG A 55 -6.58 3.05 0.65
N ARG A 56 -5.62 3.98 0.50
CA ARG A 56 -5.76 5.13 -0.43
C ARG A 56 -5.98 4.68 -1.88
N ILE A 57 -5.24 3.67 -2.32
CA ILE A 57 -5.38 3.12 -3.68
C ILE A 57 -6.76 2.49 -3.86
N CYS A 58 -7.20 1.64 -2.93
CA CYS A 58 -8.48 0.94 -3.03
C CYS A 58 -9.70 1.88 -2.89
N GLN A 59 -9.60 2.92 -2.05
CA GLN A 59 -10.59 3.98 -1.97
C GLN A 59 -10.67 4.77 -3.30
N ALA A 60 -9.54 5.04 -3.94
CA ALA A 60 -9.52 5.67 -5.26
C ALA A 60 -10.14 4.76 -6.33
N MET A 61 -9.84 3.47 -6.32
CA MET A 61 -10.46 2.49 -7.21
C MET A 61 -11.99 2.48 -7.04
N HIS A 62 -12.49 2.43 -5.80
CA HIS A 62 -13.92 2.47 -5.52
C HIS A 62 -14.58 3.73 -6.09
N ARG A 63 -13.96 4.91 -5.91
CA ARG A 63 -14.47 6.18 -6.47
C ARG A 63 -14.51 6.16 -8.00
N LEU A 64 -13.47 5.64 -8.66
CA LEU A 64 -13.41 5.52 -10.11
C LEU A 64 -14.48 4.55 -10.65
N ILE A 65 -14.71 3.43 -9.96
CA ILE A 65 -15.79 2.50 -10.29
C ILE A 65 -17.15 3.18 -10.11
N ALA A 66 -17.38 3.89 -9.01
CA ALA A 66 -18.64 4.59 -8.76
C ALA A 66 -18.96 5.63 -9.83
N ALA A 67 -17.95 6.35 -10.33
CA ALA A 67 -18.11 7.33 -11.40
C ALA A 67 -18.53 6.70 -12.74
N ARG A 68 -18.13 5.45 -13.02
CA ARG A 68 -18.40 4.78 -14.30
C ARG A 68 -19.54 3.75 -14.25
N HIS A 69 -19.69 3.07 -13.12
CA HIS A 69 -20.61 1.96 -12.86
C HIS A 69 -21.22 2.06 -11.45
N PRO A 70 -22.17 2.99 -11.21
CA PRO A 70 -22.72 3.25 -9.87
C PRO A 70 -23.33 2.02 -9.19
N ALA A 71 -24.02 1.15 -9.95
CA ALA A 71 -24.64 -0.05 -9.41
C ALA A 71 -23.62 -1.08 -8.90
N ILE A 72 -22.44 -1.18 -9.56
CA ILE A 72 -21.37 -2.07 -9.13
C ILE A 72 -20.74 -1.54 -7.84
N ALA A 73 -20.45 -0.24 -7.77
CA ALA A 73 -19.93 0.36 -6.55
C ALA A 73 -20.93 0.26 -5.39
N ALA A 74 -22.23 0.46 -5.63
CA ALA A 74 -23.27 0.33 -4.63
C ALA A 74 -23.38 -1.09 -4.04
N ALA A 75 -22.95 -2.12 -4.78
CA ALA A 75 -22.87 -3.49 -4.27
C ALA A 75 -21.69 -3.72 -3.31
N MET A 76 -20.69 -2.83 -3.29
CA MET A 76 -19.52 -2.91 -2.40
C MET A 76 -19.82 -2.23 -1.05
N THR A 77 -20.64 -2.87 -0.22
CA THR A 77 -21.18 -2.28 1.01
C THR A 77 -20.16 -2.16 2.14
N PHE A 78 -19.00 -2.83 2.04
CA PHE A 78 -17.95 -2.81 3.08
C PHE A 78 -16.74 -1.95 2.69
N ALA A 79 -16.83 -1.12 1.65
CA ALA A 79 -15.77 -0.20 1.27
C ALA A 79 -15.63 0.96 2.28
N ASP A 80 -14.56 0.96 3.06
CA ASP A 80 -14.32 1.97 4.10
C ASP A 80 -13.56 3.20 3.55
N HIS A 81 -14.22 4.35 3.59
CA HIS A 81 -13.66 5.66 3.19
C HIS A 81 -13.24 6.54 4.36
N SER A 82 -13.20 6.00 5.58
CA SER A 82 -12.71 6.76 6.73
C SER A 82 -11.24 7.15 6.54
N THR A 83 -10.89 8.32 7.07
CA THR A 83 -9.51 8.77 7.19
C THR A 83 -8.95 8.17 8.47
N VAL A 84 -8.12 7.13 8.34
CA VAL A 84 -7.34 6.61 9.47
C VAL A 84 -6.03 7.35 9.46
N ASP A 85 -5.91 8.32 10.37
CA ASP A 85 -4.68 9.06 10.57
C ASP A 85 -3.58 8.16 11.14
N LEU A 86 -2.33 8.65 11.04
CA LEU A 86 -1.07 8.03 11.44
C LEU A 86 -0.98 7.62 12.92
N GLU A 87 -2.09 7.57 13.66
CA GLU A 87 -2.16 7.18 15.08
C GLU A 87 -1.50 5.83 15.35
N ARG A 88 -1.50 4.90 14.37
CA ARG A 88 -0.76 3.64 14.53
C ARG A 88 0.77 3.84 14.56
N LEU A 89 1.30 4.74 13.74
CA LEU A 89 2.72 5.10 13.74
C LEU A 89 3.09 5.84 15.04
N GLU A 90 2.21 6.71 15.54
CA GLU A 90 2.41 7.39 16.81
C GLU A 90 2.32 6.43 18.01
N ALA A 91 1.39 5.48 17.98
CA ALA A 91 1.25 4.44 18.98
C ALA A 91 2.44 3.46 18.97
N GLU A 92 2.92 3.06 17.79
CA GLU A 92 4.14 2.24 17.63
C GLU A 92 5.38 3.00 18.12
N ARG A 93 5.51 4.30 17.81
CA ARG A 93 6.58 5.18 18.32
C ARG A 93 6.48 5.38 19.83
N ALA A 94 5.28 5.53 20.39
CA ALA A 94 5.06 5.65 21.83
C ALA A 94 5.39 4.34 22.55
N ALA A 95 5.02 3.19 21.98
CA ALA A 95 5.41 1.89 22.49
C ALA A 95 6.92 1.66 22.43
N ALA A 96 7.61 2.12 21.38
CA ALA A 96 9.07 2.09 21.28
C ALA A 96 9.74 2.96 22.35
N ARG A 97 9.24 4.18 22.59
CA ARG A 97 9.72 5.07 23.67
C ARG A 97 9.60 4.43 25.05
N ARG A 98 8.46 3.78 25.35
CA ARG A 98 8.24 3.06 26.63
C ARG A 98 9.20 1.89 26.84
N ARG A 99 9.59 1.20 25.77
CA ARG A 99 10.59 0.10 25.86
C ARG A 99 11.99 0.64 26.11
N GLY A 100 12.37 1.76 25.50
CA GLY A 100 13.68 2.40 25.72
C GLY A 100 13.87 2.93 27.14
N SER A 101 12.81 3.40 27.80
CA SER A 101 12.87 3.90 29.18
C SER A 101 12.86 2.81 30.26
N ALA A 102 12.55 1.56 29.91
CA ALA A 102 12.51 0.43 30.85
C ALA A 102 13.83 -0.36 30.88
N THR A 103 14.80 0.00 30.04
CA THR A 103 16.13 -0.66 29.92
C THR A 103 17.27 0.26 30.39
N SER A 104 16.94 1.39 31.03
CA SER A 104 17.90 2.33 31.66
C SER A 104 17.75 2.33 33.17
#